data_AF-A0A4S2GTN4-F1
#
_entry.id   AF-A0A4S2GTN4-F1
#
_cell.length_a   1.000
_cell.length_b   1.000
_cell.length_c   1.000
_cell.angle_alpha   90.00
_cell.angle_beta   90.00
_cell.angle_gamma   90.00
#
_symmetry.space_group_name_H-M   'P 1'
#
loop_
_entity.id
_entity.type
_entity.pdbx_description
1 polymer ?
#
loop_
_entity_poly.entity_id
_entity_poly.type
_entity_poly.pdbx_seq_one_letter_code
_entity_poly.pdbx_strand_id
1 'polypeptide(L)'
;MLKDLHAERYETSDKGFGRLFADVFKDRHRYNPSRKDFMRYDGKRWIDDIEGLSARASAKVLSDALVRYAVNVDTEGKYLKAVATLCNIRNRNNMLQASKDVYFFSNEQLDVNDYL
;
A
#
# COMPACT_ATOMS: atom_id res chain seq x y z
N MET A 1 1.18 6.11 13.09
CA MET A 1 0.54 5.47 11.91
C MET A 1 0.36 3.96 12.09
N LEU A 2 1.40 3.10 12.03
CA LEU A 2 1.18 1.62 12.13
C LEU A 2 0.64 1.16 13.50
N LYS A 3 1.07 1.81 14.59
CA LYS A 3 0.52 1.62 15.94
C LYS A 3 -0.96 2.00 16.01
N ASP A 4 -1.31 3.16 15.43
CA ASP A 4 -2.68 3.68 15.44
C ASP A 4 -3.63 2.84 14.56
N LEU A 5 -3.10 2.24 13.49
CA LEU A 5 -3.83 1.30 12.63
C LEU A 5 -3.98 -0.10 13.22
N HIS A 6 -3.24 -0.44 14.29
CA HIS A 6 -3.11 -1.81 14.77
C HIS A 6 -2.76 -2.79 13.63
N ALA A 7 -1.62 -2.57 12.97
CA ALA A 7 -1.20 -3.34 11.79
C ALA A 7 -1.13 -4.87 12.00
N GLU A 8 -0.98 -5.33 13.25
CA GLU A 8 -1.01 -6.73 13.67
C GLU A 8 -2.40 -7.38 13.57
N ARG A 9 -3.47 -6.58 13.48
CA ARG A 9 -4.85 -7.06 13.32
C ARG A 9 -5.21 -7.35 11.87
N TYR A 10 -4.38 -6.94 10.92
CA TYR A 10 -4.55 -7.30 9.53
C TYR A 10 -4.17 -8.76 9.33
N GLU A 11 -4.89 -9.45 8.45
CA GLU A 11 -4.56 -10.81 8.06
C GLU A 11 -3.14 -10.85 7.47
N THR A 12 -2.33 -11.83 7.90
CA THR A 12 -0.95 -11.99 7.42
C THR A 12 -0.87 -12.79 6.12
N SER A 13 -1.69 -12.40 5.14
CA SER A 13 -1.75 -12.96 3.78
C SER A 13 -1.56 -11.85 2.75
N ASP A 14 -1.36 -12.20 1.48
CA ASP A 14 -1.24 -11.22 0.40
C ASP A 14 -2.45 -10.25 0.35
N LYS A 15 -3.66 -10.76 0.64
CA LYS A 15 -4.90 -9.96 0.73
C LYS A 15 -4.85 -8.98 1.90
N GLY A 16 -4.50 -9.45 3.09
CA GLY A 16 -4.45 -8.60 4.27
C GLY A 16 -3.34 -7.55 4.19
N PHE A 17 -2.18 -7.91 3.67
CA PHE A 17 -1.11 -6.95 3.38
C PHE A 17 -1.50 -5.96 2.27
N GLY A 18 -2.23 -6.40 1.25
CA GLY A 18 -2.75 -5.52 0.19
C GLY A 18 -3.70 -4.47 0.76
N ARG A 19 -4.63 -4.89 1.64
CA ARG A 19 -5.52 -3.97 2.35
C ARG A 19 -4.75 -3.01 3.26
N LEU A 20 -3.76 -3.51 4.01
CA LEU A 20 -2.91 -2.67 4.85
C LEU A 20 -2.15 -1.61 4.05
N PHE A 21 -1.56 -1.99 2.91
CA PHE A 21 -0.90 -1.04 2.02
C PHE A 21 -1.87 0.03 1.55
N ALA A 22 -3.06 -0.38 1.11
CA ALA A 22 -4.10 0.51 0.64
C ALA A 22 -4.54 1.49 1.75
N ASP A 23 -4.78 1.02 2.97
CA ASP A 23 -5.20 1.87 4.09
C ASP A 23 -4.12 2.88 4.49
N VAL A 24 -2.85 2.46 4.47
CA VAL A 24 -1.69 3.30 4.80
C VAL A 24 -1.43 4.37 3.73
N PHE A 25 -1.60 4.03 2.46
CA PHE A 25 -1.18 4.89 1.35
C PHE A 25 -2.32 5.39 0.47
N LYS A 26 -3.59 5.23 0.84
CA LYS A 26 -4.74 5.70 0.04
C LYS A 26 -4.64 7.18 -0.35
N ASP A 27 -4.01 8.03 0.45
CA ASP A 27 -3.88 9.46 0.14
C ASP A 27 -2.62 9.79 -0.67
N ARG A 28 -1.84 8.77 -1.07
CA ARG A 28 -0.63 8.89 -1.87
C ARG A 28 -0.68 8.06 -3.15
N HIS A 29 -1.21 6.85 -3.10
CA HIS A 29 -1.24 5.88 -4.18
C HIS A 29 -2.62 5.26 -4.29
N ARG A 30 -3.18 5.30 -5.50
CA ARG A 30 -4.44 4.62 -5.84
C ARG A 30 -4.32 4.05 -7.24
N TYR A 31 -4.95 2.89 -7.46
CA TYR A 31 -4.95 2.28 -8.78
C TYR A 31 -5.99 2.96 -9.68
N ASN A 32 -5.66 3.14 -10.94
CA ASN A 32 -6.58 3.63 -11.96
C ASN A 32 -6.77 2.55 -13.04
N PRO A 33 -7.94 1.88 -13.10
CA PRO A 33 -8.20 0.84 -14.09
C PRO A 33 -8.12 1.32 -15.53
N SER A 34 -8.51 2.57 -15.81
CA SER A 34 -8.43 3.16 -17.15
C SER A 34 -6.99 3.37 -17.62
N ARG A 35 -6.08 3.67 -16.69
CA ARG A 35 -4.63 3.77 -16.92
C ARG A 35 -3.92 2.42 -16.88
N LYS A 36 -4.54 1.42 -16.28
CA LYS A 36 -3.95 0.11 -15.96
C LYS A 36 -2.68 0.21 -15.09
N ASP A 37 -2.58 1.27 -14.29
CA ASP A 37 -1.44 1.52 -13.42
C ASP A 37 -1.85 2.28 -12.16
N PHE A 38 -0.92 2.42 -11.22
CA PHE A 38 -1.07 3.32 -10.09
C PHE A 38 -0.97 4.78 -10.55
N MET A 39 -1.70 5.64 -9.84
CA MET A 39 -1.50 7.08 -9.84
C MET A 39 -0.96 7.49 -8.48
N ARG A 40 -0.13 8.54 -8.46
CA ARG A 40 0.33 9.16 -7.22
C ARG A 40 -0.24 10.56 -7.06
N TYR A 41 -0.52 10.96 -5.83
CA TYR A 41 -0.89 12.33 -5.52
C TYR A 41 0.38 13.18 -5.34
N ASP A 42 0.51 14.27 -6.11
CA ASP A 42 1.67 15.18 -6.05
C ASP A 42 1.55 16.30 -5.01
N GLY A 43 0.43 16.33 -4.28
CA GLY A 43 0.07 17.40 -3.34
C GLY A 43 -0.97 18.38 -3.90
N LYS A 44 -1.27 18.31 -5.20
CA LYS A 44 -2.33 19.08 -5.85
C LYS A 44 -3.30 18.17 -6.62
N ARG A 45 -2.77 17.24 -7.40
CA ARG A 45 -3.55 16.35 -8.27
C ARG A 45 -2.96 14.95 -8.33
N TRP A 46 -3.75 14.02 -8.86
CA TRP A 46 -3.28 12.69 -9.20
C TRP A 46 -2.54 12.73 -10.53
N ILE A 47 -1.33 12.20 -10.55
CA ILE A 47 -0.49 12.06 -11.75
C ILE A 47 -0.12 10.60 -11.95
N ASP A 48 0.24 10.22 -13.18
CA ASP A 48 0.67 8.86 -13.49
C ASP A 48 1.89 8.48 -12.63
N ASP A 49 1.80 7.35 -11.92
CA ASP A 49 2.97 6.71 -11.33
C ASP A 49 3.51 5.72 -12.35
N ILE A 50 4.38 6.20 -13.23
CA ILE A 50 4.89 5.43 -14.37
C ILE A 50 5.47 4.10 -13.88
N GLU A 51 4.93 3.01 -14.43
CA GLU A 51 5.22 1.63 -14.05
C GLU A 51 4.94 1.31 -12.58
N GLY A 52 4.25 2.15 -11.83
CA GLY A 52 3.98 2.04 -10.39
C GLY A 52 5.25 2.12 -9.52
N LEU A 53 6.26 2.88 -9.94
CA LEU A 53 7.57 2.95 -9.27
C LEU A 53 7.48 3.60 -7.88
N SER A 54 6.64 4.63 -7.71
CA SER A 54 6.43 5.32 -6.44
C SER A 54 5.66 4.44 -5.45
N ALA A 55 4.63 3.73 -5.91
CA ALA A 55 3.91 2.74 -5.13
C ALA A 55 4.84 1.60 -4.68
N ARG A 56 5.69 1.09 -5.58
CA ARG A 56 6.73 0.10 -5.23
C ARG A 56 7.71 0.64 -4.20
N ALA A 57 8.17 1.88 -4.34
CA ALA A 57 9.03 2.51 -3.34
C ALA A 57 8.37 2.55 -1.96
N SER A 58 7.09 2.91 -1.91
CA SER A 58 6.30 2.96 -0.68
C SER A 58 6.07 1.56 -0.08
N ALA A 59 5.94 0.53 -0.91
CA ALA A 59 5.86 -0.86 -0.45
C ALA A 59 7.16 -1.32 0.25
N LYS A 60 8.34 -0.82 -0.19
CA LYS A 60 9.61 -1.06 0.53
C LYS A 60 9.59 -0.39 1.90
N VAL A 61 9.19 0.88 1.95
CA VAL A 61 9.08 1.65 3.19
C VAL A 61 8.13 0.99 4.19
N LEU A 62 6.98 0.50 3.72
CA LEU A 62 6.04 -0.24 4.56
C LEU A 62 6.62 -1.54 5.08
N SER A 63 7.28 -2.34 4.24
CA SER A 63 7.93 -3.57 4.67
C SER A 63 8.94 -3.31 5.79
N ASP A 64 9.80 -2.29 5.65
CA ASP A 64 10.78 -1.93 6.68
C ASP A 64 10.10 -1.46 7.98
N ALA A 65 9.03 -0.67 7.85
CA ALA A 65 8.26 -0.19 8.98
C ALA A 65 7.54 -1.33 9.72
N LEU A 66 7.00 -2.32 9.00
CA LEU A 66 6.34 -3.49 9.56
C LEU A 66 7.30 -4.40 10.32
N VAL A 67 8.51 -4.62 9.80
CA VAL A 67 9.55 -5.37 10.50
C VAL A 67 9.91 -4.70 11.83
N ARG A 68 10.16 -3.37 11.81
CA ARG A 68 10.45 -2.61 13.04
C ARG A 68 9.26 -2.62 14.01
N TYR A 69 8.04 -2.55 13.49
CA TYR A 69 6.83 -2.61 14.30
C TYR A 69 6.70 -3.98 14.99
N ALA A 70 6.83 -5.07 14.24
CA ALA A 70 6.71 -6.43 14.72
C ALA A 70 7.70 -6.74 15.86
N VAL A 71 8.95 -6.30 15.76
CA VAL A 71 9.96 -6.47 16.84
C VAL A 71 9.49 -5.94 18.20
N ASN A 72 8.60 -4.93 18.21
CA ASN A 72 8.13 -4.31 19.45
C ASN A 72 6.81 -4.89 19.99
N VAL A 73 6.02 -5.56 19.15
CA VAL A 73 4.64 -5.96 19.51
C VAL A 73 4.41 -7.47 19.47
N ASP A 74 5.30 -8.22 18.82
CA ASP A 74 5.14 -9.66 18.59
C ASP A 74 5.99 -10.48 19.57
N THR A 75 5.37 -10.85 20.69
CA THR A 75 6.01 -11.66 21.73
C THR A 75 6.30 -13.10 21.28
N GLU A 76 5.52 -13.64 20.33
CA GLU A 76 5.64 -15.03 19.88
C GLU A 76 6.45 -15.18 18.57
N GLY A 77 6.82 -14.08 17.93
CA GLY A 77 7.59 -14.06 16.67
C GLY A 77 6.80 -14.48 15.43
N LYS A 78 5.50 -14.76 15.55
CA LYS A 78 4.63 -15.20 14.44
C LYS A 78 4.40 -14.08 13.42
N TYR A 79 4.10 -12.88 13.90
CA TYR A 79 3.86 -11.71 13.07
C TYR A 79 5.15 -11.21 12.41
N LEU A 80 6.28 -11.19 13.15
CA LEU A 80 7.60 -10.87 12.62
C LEU A 80 7.98 -11.81 11.47
N LYS A 81 7.77 -13.12 11.65
CA LYS A 81 7.99 -14.11 10.60
C LYS A 81 7.13 -13.84 9.36
N ALA A 82 5.87 -13.46 9.55
CA ALA A 82 4.99 -13.14 8.44
C ALA A 82 5.43 -11.87 7.68
N VAL A 83 5.69 -10.75 8.37
CA VAL A 83 6.08 -9.49 7.72
C VAL A 83 7.46 -9.55 7.09
N ALA A 84 8.38 -10.39 7.61
CA ALA A 84 9.69 -10.62 7.00
C ALA A 84 9.59 -11.19 5.57
N THR A 85 8.49 -11.87 5.23
CA THR A 85 8.27 -12.34 3.86
C THR A 85 8.14 -11.19 2.85
N LEU A 86 7.72 -10.00 3.29
CA LEU A 86 7.62 -8.80 2.45
C LEU A 86 9.00 -8.19 2.10
N CYS A 87 10.10 -8.65 2.70
CA CYS A 87 11.42 -8.28 2.22
C CYS A 87 11.68 -8.82 0.80
N ASN A 88 10.99 -9.89 0.40
CA ASN A 88 11.02 -10.42 -0.97
C ASN A 88 10.23 -9.50 -1.93
N ILE A 89 10.82 -9.15 -3.07
CA ILE A 89 10.17 -8.31 -4.09
C ILE A 89 8.88 -8.93 -4.66
N ARG A 90 8.84 -10.26 -4.84
CA ARG A 90 7.66 -10.96 -5.37
C ARG A 90 6.45 -10.77 -4.45
N ASN A 91 6.66 -10.90 -3.14
CA ASN A 91 5.59 -10.77 -2.15
C ASN A 91 5.10 -9.31 -2.06
N ARG A 92 5.99 -8.32 -2.15
CA ARG A 92 5.57 -6.90 -2.27
C ARG A 92 4.77 -6.65 -3.54
N ASN A 93 5.12 -7.29 -4.65
CA ASN A 93 4.35 -7.16 -5.88
C ASN A 93 2.97 -7.80 -5.75
N ASN A 94 2.85 -8.98 -5.13
CA ASN A 94 1.55 -9.60 -4.85
C ASN A 94 0.68 -8.71 -3.96
N MET A 95 1.26 -8.16 -2.89
CA MET A 95 0.61 -7.19 -2.02
C MET A 95 0.09 -5.98 -2.81
N LEU A 96 0.89 -5.41 -3.71
CA LEU A 96 0.46 -4.31 -4.58
C LEU A 96 -0.62 -4.72 -5.58
N GLN A 97 -0.64 -5.96 -6.07
CA GLN A 97 -1.76 -6.44 -6.89
C GLN A 97 -3.04 -6.53 -6.06
N ALA A 98 -2.95 -7.07 -4.85
CA ALA A 98 -4.07 -7.24 -3.93
C ALA A 98 -4.56 -5.91 -3.32
N SER A 99 -3.83 -4.80 -3.48
CA SER A 99 -4.26 -3.48 -3.01
C SER A 99 -5.07 -2.71 -4.06
N LYS A 100 -5.09 -3.17 -5.32
CA LYS A 100 -5.64 -2.39 -6.45
C LYS A 100 -7.13 -2.15 -6.34
N ASP A 101 -7.89 -3.07 -5.78
CA ASP A 101 -9.35 -3.04 -5.72
C ASP A 101 -9.90 -2.35 -4.46
N VAL A 102 -9.04 -1.92 -3.53
CA VAL A 102 -9.47 -1.36 -2.24
C VAL A 102 -9.90 0.11 -2.36
N TYR A 103 -9.07 0.96 -2.98
CA TYR A 103 -9.32 2.40 -3.15
C TYR A 103 -9.00 2.86 -4.58
N PHE A 104 -9.47 2.13 -5.59
CA PHE A 104 -9.30 2.57 -6.98
C PHE A 104 -10.23 3.71 -7.34
N PHE A 105 -9.88 4.42 -8.41
CA PHE A 105 -10.76 5.40 -9.04
C PHE A 105 -10.58 5.38 -10.55
N SER A 106 -11.58 5.84 -11.30
CA SER A 106 -11.52 5.96 -12.75
C SER A 106 -11.23 7.40 -13.19
N ASN A 107 -10.88 7.60 -14.47
CA ASN A 107 -10.54 8.93 -14.98
C ASN A 107 -11.68 9.95 -14.79
N GLU A 108 -12.94 9.51 -14.78
CA GLU A 108 -14.11 10.37 -14.56
C GLU A 108 -14.10 11.03 -13.18
N GLN A 109 -13.34 10.49 -12.23
CA GLN A 109 -13.19 11.03 -10.87
C GLN A 109 -12.00 11.98 -10.73
N LEU A 110 -11.12 12.07 -11.73
CA LEU A 110 -9.98 13.00 -11.73
C LEU A 110 -10.44 14.45 -11.89
N ASP A 111 -11.40 14.67 -12.79
CA ASP A 111 -11.84 16.01 -13.20
C ASP A 111 -12.86 16.65 -12.23
N VAL A 112 -13.23 15.94 -11.15
CA VAL A 112 -14.27 16.40 -10.19
C VAL A 112 -13.78 17.56 -9.32
N ASN A 113 -12.46 17.72 -9.13
CA ASN A 113 -11.88 18.73 -8.24
C ASN A 113 -10.99 19.77 -8.95
N ASP A 114 -10.98 19.81 -10.28
CA ASP A 114 -10.14 20.77 -11.03
C ASP A 114 -10.65 22.22 -10.98
N TYR A 115 -11.82 22.46 -10.35
CA TYR A 115 -12.47 23.77 -10.23
C TYR A 115 -12.38 24.41 -8.83
N LEU A 116 -11.49 23.95 -7.95
CA LEU A 116 -11.22 24.56 -6.63
C LEU A 116 -10.00 25.48 -6.63
#